data_AF-A0A385TX40-F1
#
_entry.id   AF-A0A385TX40-F1
#
_cell.length_a   1.000
_cell.length_b   1.000
_cell.length_c   1.000
_cell.angle_alpha   90.00
_cell.angle_beta   90.00
_cell.angle_gamma   90.00
#
_symmetry.space_group_name_H-M   'P 1'
#
loop_
_entity.id
_entity.type
_entity.pdbx_description
1 polymer ?
#
loop_
_entity_poly.entity_id
_entity_poly.type
_entity_poly.pdbx_seq_one_letter_code
_entity_poly.pdbx_strand_id
1 'polypeptide(L)'
;MEIADHYLNDRLDNEEYEDRTYTQIDIAVAIFNGKIIEGYSSEDNRKRPSRSMKLVTPSRLILGKDLQGNWFIIVVGLLSSKHFRVITCYPPGRRYLPYIETD
;
A
#
# COMPACT_ATOMS: atom_id res chain seq x y z
N MET A 1 -5.96 -10.94 6.66
CA MET A 1 -5.10 -9.85 6.16
C MET A 1 -3.98 -9.68 7.17
N GLU A 2 -2.73 -9.84 6.75
CA GLU A 2 -1.56 -9.63 7.61
C GLU A 2 -0.94 -8.27 7.28
N ILE A 3 -0.65 -7.45 8.29
CA ILE A 3 0.05 -6.17 8.13
C ILE A 3 1.48 -6.37 8.63
N ALA A 4 2.46 -5.91 7.85
CA ALA A 4 3.85 -6.08 8.20
C ALA A 4 4.24 -5.22 9.42
N ASP A 5 4.98 -5.81 10.37
CA ASP A 5 5.27 -5.20 11.67
C ASP A 5 5.98 -3.85 11.57
N HIS A 6 6.89 -3.72 10.61
CA HIS A 6 7.59 -2.45 10.38
C HIS A 6 6.64 -1.29 10.04
N TYR A 7 5.53 -1.54 9.33
CA TYR A 7 4.54 -0.49 9.06
C TYR A 7 3.79 -0.07 10.33
N LEU A 8 3.52 -1.02 11.25
CA LEU A 8 2.91 -0.71 12.54
C LEU A 8 3.84 0.14 13.41
N ASN A 9 5.15 -0.13 13.34
CA ASN A 9 6.19 0.62 14.06
C ASN A 9 6.44 2.00 13.42
N ASP A 10 6.54 2.06 12.09
CA ASP A 10 6.75 3.31 11.34
C ASP A 10 5.60 4.30 11.55
N ARG A 11 4.38 3.80 11.80
CA ARG A 11 3.19 4.63 12.06
C ARG A 11 3.20 5.32 13.43
N LEU A 12 3.87 4.74 14.43
CA LEU A 12 3.81 5.23 15.81
C LEU A 12 4.97 6.16 16.18
N ASP A 13 6.14 6.01 15.52
CA ASP A 13 7.39 6.64 15.98
C ASP A 13 8.20 7.35 14.88
N ASN A 14 7.60 7.70 13.72
CA ASN A 14 8.37 8.28 12.61
C ASN A 14 7.84 9.65 12.13
N GLU A 15 8.54 10.73 12.52
CA GLU A 15 8.28 12.11 12.09
C GLU A 15 8.43 12.30 10.56
N GLU A 16 9.21 11.45 9.86
CA GLU A 16 9.31 11.50 8.40
C GLU A 16 8.03 11.04 7.67
N TYR A 17 7.09 10.40 8.39
CA TYR A 17 5.89 9.78 7.83
C TYR A 17 4.63 10.08 8.65
N GLU A 18 4.51 11.31 9.16
CA GLU A 18 3.31 11.79 9.89
C GLU A 18 1.98 11.58 9.14
N ASP A 19 2.04 11.45 7.81
CA ASP A 19 0.88 11.24 6.93
C ASP A 19 0.45 9.76 6.78
N ARG A 20 1.17 8.81 7.39
CA ARG A 20 0.90 7.36 7.29
C ARG A 20 0.13 6.81 8.49
N THR A 21 -0.94 7.49 8.88
CA THR A 21 -1.72 7.19 10.09
C THR A 21 -2.89 6.24 9.87
N TYR A 22 -2.94 5.49 8.76
CA TYR A 22 -4.08 4.63 8.43
C TYR A 22 -4.20 3.42 9.37
N THR A 23 -5.39 3.21 9.93
CA THR A 23 -5.69 2.07 10.79
C THR A 23 -5.82 0.77 10.00
N GLN A 24 -5.78 -0.36 10.70
CA GLN A 24 -6.09 -1.65 10.10
C GLN A 24 -7.49 -1.69 9.46
N ILE A 25 -8.46 -0.96 10.03
CA ILE A 25 -9.82 -0.87 9.48
C ILE A 25 -9.82 -0.02 8.21
N ASP A 26 -9.13 1.12 8.21
CA ASP A 26 -8.99 1.97 7.00
C ASP A 26 -8.39 1.17 5.84
N ILE A 27 -7.31 0.43 6.12
CA ILE A 27 -6.65 -0.44 5.14
C ILE A 27 -7.61 -1.52 4.64
N ALA A 28 -8.33 -2.20 5.53
CA ALA A 28 -9.27 -3.24 5.13
C ALA A 28 -10.38 -2.70 4.22
N VAL A 29 -10.97 -1.56 4.57
CA VAL A 29 -12.03 -0.90 3.79
C VAL A 29 -11.50 -0.47 2.42
N ALA A 30 -10.33 0.15 2.39
CA ALA A 30 -9.69 0.59 1.17
C ALA A 30 -9.31 -0.59 0.25
N ILE A 31 -8.89 -1.74 0.78
CA ILE A 31 -8.64 -2.93 -0.04
C ILE A 31 -9.95 -3.48 -0.60
N PHE A 32 -11.01 -3.55 0.21
CA PHE A 32 -12.27 -4.15 -0.21
C PHE A 32 -13.00 -3.33 -1.27
N ASN A 33 -12.96 -2.01 -1.15
CA ASN A 33 -13.64 -1.08 -2.07
C ASN A 33 -12.71 -0.43 -3.09
N GLY A 34 -11.41 -0.67 -3.01
CA GLY A 34 -10.42 -0.06 -3.86
C GLY A 34 -10.22 -0.78 -5.18
N LYS A 35 -9.34 -0.22 -6.01
CA LYS A 35 -8.95 -0.78 -7.30
C LYS A 35 -7.45 -0.98 -7.39
N ILE A 36 -7.05 -2.06 -8.06
CA ILE A 36 -5.64 -2.30 -8.38
C ILE A 36 -5.25 -1.34 -9.50
N ILE A 37 -4.29 -0.46 -9.24
CA ILE A 37 -3.81 0.52 -10.23
C ILE A 37 -2.47 0.12 -10.84
N GLU A 38 -1.66 -0.67 -10.13
CA GLU A 38 -0.38 -1.17 -10.65
C GLU A 38 -0.04 -2.55 -10.10
N GLY A 39 0.79 -3.29 -10.83
CA GLY A 39 1.30 -4.59 -10.40
C GLY A 39 2.72 -4.85 -10.87
N TYR A 40 3.50 -5.51 -10.01
CA TYR A 40 4.91 -5.78 -10.23
C TYR A 40 5.20 -7.27 -10.08
N SER A 41 6.03 -7.81 -10.97
CA SER A 41 6.59 -9.15 -10.80
C SER A 41 7.73 -9.13 -9.77
N SER A 42 8.18 -10.32 -9.37
CA SER A 42 9.39 -10.46 -8.54
C SER A 42 10.62 -9.80 -9.16
N GLU A 43 10.78 -9.90 -10.48
CA GLU A 43 11.94 -9.34 -11.19
C GLU A 43 11.89 -7.81 -11.25
N ASP A 44 10.70 -7.24 -11.42
CA ASP A 44 10.52 -5.78 -11.43
C ASP A 44 10.82 -5.19 -10.06
N ASN A 45 10.38 -5.87 -8.99
CA ASN A 45 10.67 -5.44 -7.62
C ASN A 45 12.18 -5.50 -7.30
N ARG A 46 12.93 -6.48 -7.83
CA ARG A 46 14.39 -6.56 -7.64
C ARG A 46 15.15 -5.37 -8.21
N LYS A 47 14.63 -4.76 -9.29
CA LYS A 47 15.25 -3.65 -10.01
C LYS A 47 14.94 -2.27 -9.41
N ARG A 48 14.02 -2.18 -8.43
CA ARG A 48 13.61 -0.89 -7.87
C ARG A 48 14.68 -0.32 -6.92
N PRO A 49 15.08 0.96 -7.10
CA PRO A 49 16.10 1.62 -6.29
C PRO A 49 15.61 1.98 -4.88
N SER A 50 14.29 2.09 -4.68
CA SER A 50 13.61 2.34 -3.40
C SER A 50 13.71 1.10 -2.48
N ARG A 51 14.92 0.80 -2.01
CA ARG A 51 15.19 -0.28 -1.06
C ARG A 51 15.08 0.23 0.37
N SER A 52 13.86 0.40 0.83
CA SER A 52 13.54 0.18 2.25
C SER A 52 13.10 -1.25 2.52
N MET A 53 12.78 -2.07 1.50
CA MET A 53 12.28 -3.43 1.72
C MET A 53 12.83 -4.46 0.74
N LYS A 54 13.29 -5.59 1.29
CA LYS A 54 13.68 -6.84 0.59
C LYS A 54 12.47 -7.55 -0.06
N LEU A 55 11.54 -6.81 -0.66
CA LEU A 55 10.32 -7.36 -1.22
C LEU A 55 10.65 -8.02 -2.57
N VAL A 56 10.86 -9.33 -2.57
CA VAL A 56 11.09 -10.13 -3.80
C VAL A 56 9.79 -10.78 -4.29
N THR A 57 8.71 -10.71 -3.52
CA THR A 57 7.40 -11.23 -3.91
C THR A 57 6.75 -10.32 -4.96
N PRO A 58 5.91 -10.85 -5.86
CA PRO A 58 5.05 -10.01 -6.69
C PRO A 58 4.22 -9.07 -5.83
N SER A 59 3.97 -7.85 -6.29
CA SER A 59 3.20 -6.86 -5.52
C SER A 59 2.11 -6.20 -6.34
N ARG A 60 1.13 -5.62 -5.64
CA ARG A 60 0.08 -4.79 -6.21
C ARG A 60 0.00 -3.47 -5.44
N LEU A 61 -0.33 -2.40 -6.16
CA LEU A 61 -0.72 -1.13 -5.57
C LEU A 61 -2.23 -1.00 -5.72
N ILE A 62 -2.89 -0.85 -4.58
CA ILE A 62 -4.33 -0.67 -4.48
C ILE A 62 -4.58 0.79 -4.11
N LEU A 63 -5.40 1.47 -4.89
CA LEU A 63 -5.93 2.79 -4.56
C LEU A 63 -7.30 2.60 -3.94
N GLY A 64 -7.49 3.10 -2.72
CA GLY A 64 -8.75 3.00 -2.00
C GLY A 64 -8.97 4.18 -1.06
N LYS A 65 -10.18 4.24 -0.49
CA LYS A 65 -10.57 5.27 0.48
C LYS A 65 -10.52 4.73 1.90
N ASP A 66 -10.06 5.56 2.83
CA ASP A 66 -10.18 5.30 4.27
C ASP A 66 -11.65 5.43 4.74
N LEU A 67 -11.91 5.23 6.03
CA LEU A 67 -13.26 5.40 6.59
C LEU A 67 -13.80 6.84 6.48
N GLN A 68 -12.92 7.83 6.32
CA GLN A 68 -13.24 9.25 6.21
C GLN A 68 -13.42 9.70 4.76
N GLY A 69 -13.16 8.81 3.78
CA GLY A 69 -13.27 9.08 2.35
C GLY A 69 -11.98 9.60 1.69
N ASN A 70 -10.86 9.67 2.42
CA ASN A 70 -9.58 10.12 1.87
C ASN A 70 -8.93 8.99 1.07
N TRP A 71 -8.42 9.34 -0.11
CA TRP A 71 -7.70 8.41 -0.96
C TRP A 71 -6.29 8.13 -0.43
N PHE A 72 -5.87 6.88 -0.51
CA PHE A 72 -4.49 6.46 -0.25
C PHE A 72 -4.10 5.19 -1.00
N ILE A 73 -2.81 4.96 -1.11
CA ILE A 73 -2.22 3.81 -1.78
C ILE A 73 -1.79 2.78 -0.76
N ILE A 74 -2.12 1.53 -1.04
CA ILE A 74 -1.72 0.37 -0.27
C ILE A 74 -0.85 -0.52 -1.13
N VAL A 75 0.34 -0.83 -0.64
CA VAL A 75 1.23 -1.81 -1.28
C VAL A 75 1.01 -3.16 -0.61
N VAL A 76 0.61 -4.15 -1.41
CA VAL A 76 0.50 -5.53 -0.94
C VAL A 76 1.51 -6.43 -1.63
N GLY A 77 2.17 -7.28 -0.85
CA GLY A 77 2.99 -8.38 -1.34
C GLY A 77 2.15 -9.65 -1.45
N LEU A 78 2.16 -10.30 -2.62
CA LEU A 78 1.42 -11.53 -2.86
C LEU A 78 2.25 -12.72 -2.39
N LEU A 79 1.75 -13.44 -1.38
CA LEU A 79 2.38 -14.65 -0.83
C LEU A 79 1.87 -15.91 -1.55
N SER A 80 0.59 -15.91 -1.92
CA SER A 80 -0.04 -16.93 -2.76
C SER A 80 -1.25 -16.34 -3.49
N SER A 81 -2.02 -17.17 -4.22
CA SER A 81 -3.25 -16.74 -4.89
C SER A 81 -4.34 -16.23 -3.94
N LYS A 82 -4.31 -16.64 -2.66
CA LYS A 82 -5.31 -16.28 -1.64
C LYS A 82 -4.74 -15.51 -0.45
N HIS A 83 -3.41 -15.39 -0.36
CA HIS A 83 -2.73 -14.76 0.76
C HIS A 83 -1.87 -13.59 0.28
N PHE A 84 -2.06 -12.46 0.95
CA PHE A 84 -1.26 -11.26 0.73
C PHE A 84 -0.91 -10.63 2.08
N ARG A 85 0.19 -9.88 2.07
CA ARG A 85 0.68 -9.10 3.21
C ARG A 85 0.64 -7.63 2.84
N VAL A 86 0.05 -6.79 3.69
CA VAL A 86 0.13 -5.33 3.56
C VAL A 86 1.53 -4.91 3.98
N ILE A 87 2.23 -4.28 3.04
CA ILE A 87 3.63 -3.91 3.18
C ILE A 87 3.72 -2.50 3.74
N THR A 88 3.07 -1.55 3.08
CA THR A 88 3.06 -0.15 3.50
C THR A 88 1.85 0.57 2.90
N CYS A 89 1.53 1.74 3.43
CA CYS A 89 0.48 2.61 2.95
C CYS A 89 0.98 4.06 2.92
N TYR A 90 0.52 4.85 1.96
CA TYR A 90 0.95 6.24 1.81
C TYR A 90 -0.08 7.07 1.02
N PRO A 91 -0.16 8.39 1.22
CA PRO A 91 -1.08 9.24 0.46
C PRO A 91 -0.71 9.29 -1.03
N PRO A 92 -1.68 9.48 -1.92
CA PRO A 92 -1.47 9.39 -3.35
C PRO A 92 -0.66 10.60 -3.83
N GLY A 93 0.54 10.36 -4.34
CA GLY A 93 1.30 11.38 -5.06
C GLY A 93 0.67 11.76 -6.40
N ARG A 94 1.18 12.84 -7.03
CA ARG A 94 0.65 13.42 -8.28
C ARG A 94 0.44 12.41 -9.42
N ARG A 95 1.31 11.41 -9.53
CA ARG A 95 1.22 10.33 -10.54
C ARG A 95 -0.07 9.51 -10.47
N TYR A 96 -0.74 9.50 -9.32
CA TYR A 96 -1.93 8.70 -9.10
C TYR A 96 -3.24 9.50 -9.20
N LEU A 97 -3.17 10.83 -9.36
CA LEU A 97 -4.35 11.70 -9.48
C LEU A 97 -5.29 11.32 -10.63
N PRO A 98 -4.79 10.92 -11.83
CA PRO A 98 -5.69 10.51 -12.91
C PRO A 98 -6.56 9.30 -12.57
N TYR A 99 -6.11 8.43 -11.66
CA TYR A 99 -6.91 7.29 -11.20
C TYR A 99 -8.00 7.70 -10.20
N ILE A 100 -7.83 8.83 -9.51
CA ILE A 100 -8.80 9.38 -8.58
C ILE A 100 -9.89 10.16 -9.32
N GLU A 101 -9.51 10.95 -10.32
CA GLU A 101 -10.43 11.78 -11.12
C GLU A 101 -11.37 10.97 -12.02
N THR A 102 -11.07 9.68 -12.22
CA THR A 102 -11.83 8.75 -13.05
C THR A 102 -12.77 7.83 -12.25
N ASP A 103 -12.80 7.94 -10.92
CA ASP A 103 -13.79 7.30 -10.03
C ASP A 103 -14.94 8.25 -9.70
#